data_AF-A0A840UAE0-F1
#
_entry.id   AF-A0A840UAE0-F1
#
_cell.length_a   1.000
_cell.length_b   1.000
_cell.length_c   1.000
_cell.angle_alpha   90.00
_cell.angle_beta   90.00
_cell.angle_gamma   90.00
#
_symmetry.space_group_name_H-M   'P 1'
#
loop_
_entity.id
_entity.type
_entity.pdbx_description
1 polymer ?
#
loop_
_entity_poly.entity_id
_entity_poly.type
_entity_poly.pdbx_seq_one_letter_code
_entity_poly.pdbx_strand_id
1 'polypeptide(L)'
;MAVFKFYNLQLLALDTDSHGEVGKEGYRRLFQNLATRMQSAKDDMALERVSGSLVNDFYFAPFEVEIKENYAQGKFIKFDQVASVHNLYTEEDEFKGGKGSTSKRYGFPFVFDFESHTLAIQRKRGLPSVNQLMKVLGDVIVPVSQTVFPEYQLSIREMTSAQSLEKVFNAEYYKRVKVDVTFSNSADLDDALLGKV
;
A
#
# COMPACT_ATOMS: atom_id res chain seq x y z
N MET A 1 -11.38 -19.31 4.21
CA MET A 1 -11.62 -18.22 3.23
C MET A 1 -10.70 -17.05 3.56
N ALA A 2 -10.02 -16.46 2.59
CA ALA A 2 -9.14 -15.30 2.82
C ALA A 2 -9.98 -14.02 2.88
N VAL A 3 -9.81 -13.23 3.95
CA VAL A 3 -10.42 -11.90 4.07
C VAL A 3 -9.41 -10.86 3.61
N PHE A 4 -9.87 -9.88 2.82
CA PHE A 4 -9.05 -8.77 2.34
C PHE A 4 -9.61 -7.44 2.87
N LYS A 5 -8.73 -6.45 2.99
CA LYS A 5 -9.08 -5.04 3.10
C LYS A 5 -8.76 -4.34 1.79
N PHE A 6 -9.61 -3.42 1.37
CA PHE A 6 -9.49 -2.72 0.11
C PHE A 6 -9.25 -1.23 0.36
N TYR A 7 -8.25 -0.69 -0.34
CA TYR A 7 -7.88 0.71 -0.32
C TYR A 7 -7.81 1.22 -1.75
N ASN A 8 -8.38 2.39 -2.01
CA ASN A 8 -8.20 3.07 -3.27
C ASN A 8 -7.01 4.04 -3.14
N LEU A 9 -6.07 3.99 -4.11
CA LEU A 9 -4.86 4.82 -4.15
C LEU A 9 -4.92 5.68 -5.41
N GLN A 10 -5.28 6.96 -5.26
CA GLN A 10 -5.43 7.90 -6.36
C GLN A 10 -4.24 8.85 -6.43
N LEU A 11 -3.54 8.87 -7.57
CA LEU A 11 -2.64 9.96 -7.97
C LEU A 11 -3.45 11.00 -8.75
N LEU A 12 -3.69 12.14 -8.13
CA LEU A 12 -4.39 13.28 -8.73
C LEU A 12 -3.37 14.35 -9.11
N ALA A 13 -3.51 14.96 -10.29
CA ALA A 13 -2.70 16.11 -10.66
C ALA A 13 -2.98 17.30 -9.72
N LEU A 14 -1.94 18.08 -9.40
CA LEU A 14 -2.08 19.36 -8.68
C LEU A 14 -2.70 20.46 -9.56
N ASP A 15 -2.45 20.38 -10.87
CA ASP A 15 -3.06 21.21 -11.91
C ASP A 15 -3.66 20.27 -12.97
N THR A 16 -4.98 20.14 -12.95
CA THR A 16 -5.76 19.28 -13.87
C THR A 16 -5.86 19.80 -15.29
N ASP A 17 -5.59 21.09 -15.51
CA ASP A 17 -5.67 21.71 -16.83
C ASP A 17 -4.36 21.48 -17.61
N SER A 18 -3.22 21.51 -16.90
CA SER A 18 -1.90 21.21 -17.46
C SER A 18 -1.53 19.71 -17.46
N HIS A 19 -2.08 18.92 -16.53
CA HIS A 19 -1.72 17.52 -16.35
C HIS A 19 -2.94 16.61 -16.24
N GLY A 20 -3.08 15.68 -17.18
CA GLY A 20 -4.14 14.66 -17.18
C GLY A 20 -3.91 13.54 -16.16
N GLU A 21 -4.72 12.48 -16.26
CA GLU A 21 -4.60 11.32 -15.38
C GLU A 21 -3.28 10.56 -15.59
N VAL A 22 -2.65 10.11 -14.50
CA VAL A 22 -1.37 9.37 -14.56
C VAL A 22 -1.50 8.03 -15.29
N GLY A 23 -2.72 7.46 -15.31
CA GLY A 23 -3.09 6.23 -15.99
C GLY A 23 -2.38 4.96 -15.50
N LYS A 24 -2.78 3.83 -16.08
CA LYS A 24 -2.25 2.48 -15.80
C LYS A 24 -0.72 2.40 -15.81
N GLU A 25 -0.08 3.01 -16.80
CA GLU A 25 1.39 3.04 -16.93
C GLU A 25 2.05 3.89 -15.85
N GLY A 26 1.39 4.96 -15.39
CA GLY A 26 1.83 5.75 -14.25
C GLY A 26 1.89 4.93 -12.96
N TYR A 27 0.84 4.18 -12.64
CA TYR A 27 0.85 3.28 -11.49
C TYR A 27 1.83 2.12 -11.63
N ARG A 28 2.00 1.56 -12.85
CA ARG A 28 3.05 0.57 -13.10
C ARG A 28 4.42 1.13 -12.77
N ARG A 29 4.73 2.35 -13.22
CA ARG A 29 5.99 3.07 -12.93
C ARG A 29 6.13 3.41 -11.44
N LEU A 30 5.05 3.78 -10.74
CA LEU A 30 5.06 3.99 -9.29
C LEU A 30 5.51 2.72 -8.55
N PHE A 31 4.86 1.58 -8.83
CA PHE A 31 5.18 0.32 -8.16
C PHE A 31 6.55 -0.26 -8.57
N GLN A 32 7.01 -0.02 -9.80
CA GLN A 32 8.39 -0.30 -10.21
C GLN A 32 9.41 0.46 -9.35
N ASN A 33 9.21 1.77 -9.14
CA ASN A 33 10.11 2.58 -8.30
C ASN A 33 10.01 2.19 -6.82
N LEU A 34 8.83 1.81 -6.34
CA LEU A 34 8.65 1.24 -5.00
C LEU A 34 9.45 -0.07 -4.83
N ALA A 35 9.42 -0.95 -5.85
CA ALA A 35 10.20 -2.20 -5.85
C ALA A 35 11.71 -1.93 -5.83
N THR A 36 12.21 -1.02 -6.68
CA THR A 36 13.64 -0.63 -6.70
C THR A 36 14.10 -0.05 -5.36
N ARG A 37 13.36 0.93 -4.82
CA ARG A 37 13.68 1.56 -3.52
C ARG A 37 13.68 0.55 -2.37
N MET A 38 12.73 -0.38 -2.38
CA MET A 38 12.64 -1.48 -1.41
C MET A 38 13.81 -2.46 -1.54
N GLN A 39 14.23 -2.79 -2.76
CA GLN A 39 15.34 -3.72 -2.98
C GLN A 39 16.66 -3.11 -2.52
N SER A 40 16.98 -1.87 -2.89
CA SER A 40 18.18 -1.16 -2.40
C SER A 40 18.25 -1.12 -0.87
N ALA A 41 17.12 -0.89 -0.19
CA ALA A 41 17.07 -0.89 1.28
C ALA A 41 17.27 -2.29 1.90
N LYS A 42 16.93 -3.38 1.19
CA LYS A 42 17.25 -4.75 1.61
C LYS A 42 18.73 -5.07 1.42
N ASP A 43 19.31 -4.62 0.31
CA ASP A 43 20.73 -4.82 0.00
C ASP A 43 21.62 -4.09 1.03
N ASP A 44 21.21 -2.89 1.47
CA ASP A 44 21.83 -2.13 2.58
C ASP A 44 21.59 -2.72 3.98
N MET A 45 20.70 -3.71 4.10
CA MET A 45 20.13 -4.22 5.37
C MET A 45 19.50 -3.12 6.25
N ALA A 46 18.84 -2.15 5.63
CA ALA A 46 18.31 -0.93 6.25
C ALA A 46 16.84 -0.65 5.85
N LEU A 47 15.98 -1.68 5.94
CA LEU A 47 14.58 -1.65 5.50
C LEU A 47 13.73 -0.62 6.27
N GLU A 48 14.13 -0.26 7.48
CA GLU A 48 13.52 0.80 8.28
C GLU A 48 13.48 2.15 7.54
N ARG A 49 14.48 2.44 6.68
CA ARG A 49 14.57 3.67 5.86
C ARG A 49 13.49 3.81 4.79
N VAL A 50 12.77 2.73 4.48
CA VAL A 50 11.70 2.67 3.47
C VAL A 50 10.39 2.17 4.07
N SER A 51 10.24 2.34 5.38
CA SER A 51 9.10 1.87 6.17
C SER A 51 8.33 3.04 6.79
N GLY A 52 7.03 2.83 7.04
CA GLY A 52 6.23 3.71 7.89
C GLY A 52 6.26 3.23 9.34
N SER A 53 6.51 4.14 10.28
CA SER A 53 6.59 3.83 11.71
C SER A 53 5.21 3.62 12.34
N LEU A 54 5.07 2.52 13.08
CA LEU A 54 3.91 2.19 13.91
C LEU A 54 4.24 2.42 15.40
N VAL A 55 3.23 2.29 16.26
CA VAL A 55 3.39 2.29 17.72
C VAL A 55 4.21 1.07 18.20
N ASN A 56 4.91 1.24 19.32
CA ASN A 56 5.74 0.23 20.00
C ASN A 56 6.89 -0.30 19.12
N ASP A 57 7.62 0.61 18.47
CA ASP A 57 8.84 0.34 17.68
C ASP A 57 8.67 -0.74 16.59
N PHE A 58 7.44 -0.81 16.06
CA PHE A 58 7.12 -1.57 14.87
C PHE A 58 7.22 -0.70 13.62
N TYR A 59 7.60 -1.33 12.53
CA TYR A 59 7.69 -0.74 11.20
C TYR A 59 6.77 -1.50 10.24
N PHE A 60 6.28 -0.82 9.21
CA PHE A 60 5.52 -1.41 8.12
C PHE A 60 6.17 -1.07 6.78
N ALA A 61 6.57 -2.09 6.01
CA ALA A 61 7.32 -1.91 4.77
C ALA A 61 6.88 -2.90 3.68
N PRO A 62 7.00 -2.56 2.39
CA PRO A 62 7.02 -3.56 1.32
C PRO A 62 8.27 -4.42 1.48
N PHE A 63 8.17 -5.71 1.15
CA PHE A 63 9.29 -6.67 1.25
C PHE A 63 9.50 -7.48 -0.05
N GLU A 64 8.40 -7.76 -0.73
CA GLU A 64 8.32 -8.34 -2.07
C GLU A 64 7.33 -7.48 -2.86
N VAL A 65 7.73 -7.06 -4.07
CA VAL A 65 6.87 -6.35 -5.04
C VAL A 65 7.23 -6.89 -6.42
N GLU A 66 6.26 -7.54 -7.06
CA GLU A 66 6.37 -8.10 -8.41
C GLU A 66 5.40 -7.36 -9.33
N ILE A 67 5.90 -6.90 -10.47
CA ILE A 67 5.12 -6.13 -11.45
C ILE A 67 4.64 -7.07 -12.56
N LYS A 68 3.32 -7.11 -12.79
CA LYS A 68 2.69 -7.78 -13.93
C LYS A 68 2.13 -6.72 -14.88
N GLU A 69 1.48 -7.17 -15.94
CA GLU A 69 0.95 -6.28 -16.99
C GLU A 69 -0.15 -5.33 -16.46
N ASN A 70 -1.09 -5.85 -15.67
CA ASN A 70 -2.27 -5.10 -15.22
C ASN A 70 -2.30 -4.82 -13.71
N TYR A 71 -1.37 -5.40 -12.95
CA TYR A 71 -1.34 -5.29 -11.50
C TYR A 71 0.09 -5.44 -10.96
N ALA A 72 0.32 -4.93 -9.75
CA ALA A 72 1.45 -5.34 -8.91
C ALA A 72 0.95 -6.33 -7.86
N GLN A 73 1.79 -7.26 -7.44
CA GLN A 73 1.49 -8.16 -6.32
C GLN A 73 2.72 -8.29 -5.42
N GLY A 74 2.53 -8.80 -4.21
CA GLY A 74 3.65 -9.09 -3.34
C GLY A 74 3.25 -9.14 -1.88
N LYS A 75 4.11 -8.60 -1.02
CA LYS A 75 3.98 -8.74 0.43
C LYS A 75 4.49 -7.51 1.16
N PHE A 76 3.62 -6.94 1.98
CA PHE A 76 4.02 -6.06 3.06
C PHE A 76 4.42 -6.88 4.28
N ILE A 77 5.32 -6.36 5.09
CA ILE A 77 5.64 -6.91 6.41
C ILE A 77 5.43 -5.87 7.50
N LYS A 78 5.05 -6.35 8.68
CA LYS A 78 5.18 -5.62 9.94
C LYS A 78 6.28 -6.29 10.75
N PHE A 79 7.26 -5.54 11.21
CA PHE A 79 8.41 -6.06 11.97
C PHE A 79 8.82 -5.10 13.09
N ASP A 80 9.39 -5.64 14.16
CA ASP A 80 10.13 -4.86 15.17
C ASP A 80 11.63 -4.86 14.84
N GLN A 81 12.38 -3.95 15.45
CA GLN A 81 13.84 -3.95 15.42
C GLN A 81 14.37 -4.15 16.84
N VAL A 82 15.19 -5.18 17.05
CA VAL A 82 15.71 -5.55 18.37
C VAL A 82 17.22 -5.36 18.40
N ALA A 83 17.68 -4.36 19.16
CA ALA A 83 19.10 -4.09 19.39
C ALA A 83 19.70 -5.03 20.44
N SER A 84 18.96 -5.31 21.51
CA SER A 84 19.33 -6.25 22.57
C SER A 84 18.08 -6.88 23.20
N VAL A 85 18.26 -8.04 23.81
CA VAL A 85 17.29 -8.64 24.75
C VAL A 85 18.00 -8.78 26.09
N HIS A 86 17.41 -8.21 27.13
CA HIS A 86 17.92 -8.25 28.49
C HIS A 86 17.10 -9.24 29.31
N ASN A 87 17.76 -9.99 30.20
CA ASN A 87 17.06 -10.82 31.18
C ASN A 87 16.35 -9.91 32.19
N LEU A 88 15.05 -10.14 32.42
CA LEU A 88 14.23 -9.31 33.32
C LEU A 88 14.69 -9.33 34.79
N TYR A 89 15.39 -10.38 35.21
CA TYR A 89 15.77 -10.61 36.60
C TYR A 89 17.27 -10.42 36.89
N THR A 90 18.14 -10.61 35.90
CA THR A 90 19.60 -10.40 36.06
C THR A 90 20.11 -9.12 35.39
N GLU A 91 19.28 -8.44 34.57
CA GLU A 91 19.65 -7.27 33.73
C GLU A 91 20.75 -7.55 32.69
N GLU A 92 21.26 -8.78 32.60
CA GLU A 92 22.29 -9.19 31.66
C GLU A 92 21.76 -9.29 30.21
N ASP A 93 22.65 -9.03 29.25
CA ASP A 93 22.37 -9.19 27.82
C ASP A 93 22.25 -10.68 27.43
N GLU A 94 21.03 -11.19 27.22
CA GLU A 94 20.81 -12.53 26.67
C GLU A 94 21.08 -12.60 25.17
N PHE A 95 20.87 -11.49 24.45
CA PHE A 95 21.09 -11.40 23.01
C PHE A 95 21.49 -9.98 22.59
N LYS A 96 22.41 -9.88 21.63
CA LYS A 96 22.75 -8.64 20.91
C LYS A 96 22.42 -8.80 19.43
N GLY A 97 21.51 -7.96 18.96
CA GLY A 97 21.03 -7.96 17.58
C GLY A 97 22.04 -7.34 16.63
N GLY A 98 22.32 -8.03 15.53
CA GLY A 98 22.92 -7.44 14.33
C GLY A 98 21.89 -6.67 13.48
N LYS A 99 22.34 -6.09 12.37
CA LYS A 99 21.44 -5.44 11.38
C LYS A 99 20.31 -6.39 10.95
N GLY A 100 19.08 -5.89 10.94
CA GLY A 100 17.90 -6.68 10.57
C GLY A 100 17.38 -7.66 11.63
N SER A 101 17.89 -7.64 12.87
CA SER A 101 17.37 -8.48 13.97
C SER A 101 15.95 -8.06 14.37
N THR A 102 15.03 -9.02 14.37
CA THR A 102 13.60 -8.85 14.68
C THR A 102 13.14 -10.02 15.57
N SER A 103 12.30 -9.74 16.58
CA SER A 103 11.64 -10.80 17.37
C SER A 103 10.27 -11.17 16.81
N LYS A 104 9.61 -10.25 16.10
CA LYS A 104 8.22 -10.37 15.66
C LYS A 104 8.05 -9.86 14.23
N ARG A 105 7.96 -10.79 13.27
CA ARG A 105 7.71 -10.50 11.86
C ARG A 105 6.38 -11.08 11.38
N TYR A 106 5.50 -10.22 10.86
CA TYR A 106 4.20 -10.57 10.27
C TYR A 106 4.19 -10.25 8.77
N GLY A 107 3.49 -11.04 7.97
CA GLY A 107 3.46 -10.89 6.50
C GLY A 107 2.04 -10.82 5.93
N PHE A 108 1.80 -9.81 5.10
CA PHE A 108 0.53 -9.47 4.50
C PHE A 108 0.66 -9.44 2.97
N PRO A 109 0.24 -10.53 2.29
CA PRO A 109 0.12 -10.52 0.83
C PRO A 109 -0.78 -9.37 0.36
N PHE A 110 -0.40 -8.74 -0.76
CA PHE A 110 -1.19 -7.70 -1.40
C PHE A 110 -1.25 -7.90 -2.92
N VAL A 111 -2.29 -7.32 -3.52
CA VAL A 111 -2.42 -7.09 -4.97
C VAL A 111 -2.87 -5.65 -5.17
N PHE A 112 -2.27 -4.94 -6.11
CA PHE A 112 -2.67 -3.62 -6.56
C PHE A 112 -3.03 -3.65 -8.03
N ASP A 113 -4.30 -3.39 -8.36
CA ASP A 113 -4.76 -3.33 -9.74
C ASP A 113 -4.56 -1.92 -10.33
N PHE A 114 -3.89 -1.84 -11.48
CA PHE A 114 -3.48 -0.57 -12.10
C PHE A 114 -4.61 0.15 -12.86
N GLU A 115 -5.73 -0.51 -13.14
CA GLU A 115 -6.85 0.04 -13.93
C GLU A 115 -7.94 0.60 -12.99
N SER A 116 -8.24 -0.14 -11.91
CA SER A 116 -9.19 0.25 -10.86
C SER A 116 -8.56 0.98 -9.68
N HIS A 117 -7.24 1.22 -9.72
CA HIS A 117 -6.45 1.90 -8.68
C HIS A 117 -6.66 1.31 -7.26
N THR A 118 -6.88 -0.02 -7.18
CA THR A 118 -7.36 -0.70 -5.97
C THR A 118 -6.29 -1.61 -5.37
N LEU A 119 -5.92 -1.33 -4.12
CA LEU A 119 -5.02 -2.11 -3.28
C LEU A 119 -5.80 -3.05 -2.37
N ALA A 120 -5.72 -4.35 -2.63
CA ALA A 120 -6.20 -5.39 -1.74
C ALA A 120 -5.06 -5.90 -0.84
N ILE A 121 -5.19 -5.80 0.49
CA ILE A 121 -4.24 -6.36 1.47
C ILE A 121 -4.94 -7.49 2.25
N GLN A 122 -4.29 -8.65 2.36
CA GLN A 122 -4.86 -9.77 3.10
C GLN A 122 -4.92 -9.48 4.61
N ARG A 123 -6.12 -9.55 5.18
CA ARG A 123 -6.38 -9.39 6.62
C ARG A 123 -5.86 -10.62 7.37
N LYS A 124 -4.70 -10.48 8.00
CA LYS A 124 -4.09 -11.45 8.92
C LYS A 124 -3.90 -10.86 10.32
N ARG A 125 -3.66 -11.72 11.32
CA ARG A 125 -3.29 -11.29 12.68
C ARG A 125 -2.08 -10.37 12.62
N GLY A 126 -2.14 -9.24 13.34
CA GLY A 126 -1.07 -8.24 13.38
C GLY A 126 -1.15 -7.13 12.34
N LEU A 127 -2.10 -7.19 11.37
CA LEU A 127 -2.35 -6.07 10.45
C LEU A 127 -2.77 -4.82 11.27
N PRO A 128 -2.25 -3.62 10.99
CA PRO A 128 -2.62 -2.41 11.72
C PRO A 128 -4.12 -2.05 11.61
N SER A 129 -4.58 -1.15 12.48
CA SER A 129 -5.91 -0.53 12.34
C SER A 129 -6.00 0.28 11.04
N VAL A 130 -7.21 0.59 10.58
CA VAL A 130 -7.46 1.30 9.31
C VAL A 130 -6.59 2.56 9.18
N ASN A 131 -6.75 3.48 10.14
CA ASN A 131 -6.11 4.79 10.11
C ASN A 131 -4.57 4.66 10.22
N GLN A 132 -4.08 3.70 11.02
CA GLN A 132 -2.64 3.42 11.10
C GLN A 132 -2.11 2.85 9.78
N LEU A 133 -2.83 1.92 9.15
CA LEU A 133 -2.43 1.30 7.89
C LEU A 133 -2.41 2.32 6.75
N MET A 134 -3.45 3.17 6.65
CA MET A 134 -3.49 4.26 5.68
C MET A 134 -2.33 5.24 5.88
N LYS A 135 -2.02 5.60 7.13
CA LYS A 135 -0.87 6.45 7.45
C LYS A 135 0.45 5.83 6.96
N VAL A 136 0.76 4.59 7.38
CA VAL A 136 2.05 3.97 7.00
C VAL A 136 2.15 3.59 5.52
N LEU A 137 1.02 3.33 4.84
CA LEU A 137 1.00 3.24 3.38
C LEU A 137 1.34 4.60 2.75
N GLY A 138 0.86 5.71 3.33
CA GLY A 138 1.27 7.07 2.96
C GLY A 138 2.77 7.27 3.16
N ASP A 139 3.28 7.01 4.36
CA ASP A 139 4.71 7.15 4.72
C ASP A 139 5.64 6.34 3.77
N VAL A 140 5.16 5.20 3.26
CA VAL A 140 5.90 4.33 2.31
C VAL A 140 5.79 4.82 0.85
N ILE A 141 4.58 5.16 0.39
CA ILE A 141 4.30 5.34 -1.05
C ILE A 141 4.42 6.82 -1.48
N VAL A 142 4.05 7.78 -0.63
CA VAL A 142 4.12 9.23 -0.94
C VAL A 142 5.56 9.67 -1.30
N PRO A 143 6.62 9.25 -0.59
CA PRO A 143 7.98 9.61 -0.97
C PRO A 143 8.41 9.04 -2.34
N VAL A 144 7.79 7.95 -2.80
CA VAL A 144 8.00 7.40 -4.13
C VAL A 144 7.20 8.19 -5.17
N SER A 145 5.91 8.50 -4.90
CA SER A 145 5.11 9.29 -5.83
C SER A 145 5.68 10.68 -6.06
N GLN A 146 6.09 11.39 -5.01
CA GLN A 146 6.71 12.72 -5.13
C GLN A 146 8.02 12.72 -5.93
N THR A 147 8.75 11.60 -5.93
CA THR A 147 10.00 11.46 -6.72
C THR A 147 9.71 11.19 -8.20
N VAL A 148 8.65 10.45 -8.51
CA VAL A 148 8.33 9.99 -9.88
C VAL A 148 7.36 10.92 -10.61
N PHE A 149 6.47 11.56 -9.83
CA PHE A 149 5.33 12.39 -10.25
C PHE A 149 5.21 13.60 -9.30
N PRO A 150 6.14 14.59 -9.34
CA PRO A 150 6.15 15.73 -8.42
C PRO A 150 4.88 16.59 -8.53
N GLU A 151 4.30 16.70 -9.72
CA GLU A 151 3.06 17.45 -10.01
C GLU A 151 1.77 16.71 -9.58
N TYR A 152 1.88 15.61 -8.82
CA TYR A 152 0.74 14.76 -8.43
C TYR A 152 0.72 14.50 -6.92
N GLN A 153 -0.49 14.56 -6.35
CA GLN A 153 -0.77 14.21 -4.96
C GLN A 153 -1.37 12.81 -4.86
N LEU A 154 -0.79 11.97 -3.99
CA LEU A 154 -1.35 10.65 -3.67
C LEU A 154 -2.41 10.79 -2.55
N SER A 155 -3.64 10.36 -2.84
CA SER A 155 -4.70 10.13 -1.86
C SER A 155 -4.87 8.63 -1.61
N ILE A 156 -5.08 8.24 -0.34
CA ILE A 156 -5.36 6.85 0.05
C ILE A 156 -6.68 6.86 0.83
N ARG A 157 -7.63 5.98 0.47
CA ARG A 157 -8.95 5.87 1.13
C ARG A 157 -9.32 4.40 1.36
N GLU A 158 -9.85 4.05 2.53
CA GLU A 158 -10.43 2.70 2.75
C GLU A 158 -11.78 2.59 2.02
N MET A 159 -12.06 1.42 1.43
CA MET A 159 -13.34 1.12 0.78
C MET A 159 -14.26 0.36 1.74
N THR A 160 -15.15 1.07 2.43
CA THR A 160 -16.02 0.52 3.48
C THR A 160 -17.33 -0.13 2.96
N SER A 161 -17.19 -1.38 2.54
CA SER A 161 -18.19 -2.47 2.66
C SER A 161 -19.32 -2.66 1.62
N ALA A 162 -19.91 -3.87 1.69
CA ALA A 162 -21.08 -4.38 0.96
C ALA A 162 -20.93 -4.55 -0.56
N GLN A 163 -21.31 -3.55 -1.37
CA GLN A 163 -21.62 -3.76 -2.79
C GLN A 163 -20.41 -4.10 -3.69
N SER A 164 -19.20 -3.73 -3.28
CA SER A 164 -17.97 -4.03 -4.04
C SER A 164 -17.52 -5.49 -3.95
N LEU A 165 -18.05 -6.28 -3.01
CA LEU A 165 -17.55 -7.63 -2.71
C LEU A 165 -18.20 -8.73 -3.57
N GLU A 166 -19.50 -8.67 -3.82
CA GLU A 166 -20.23 -9.74 -4.52
C GLU A 166 -19.75 -9.96 -5.96
N LYS A 167 -19.39 -8.89 -6.67
CA LYS A 167 -18.87 -8.97 -8.05
C LYS A 167 -17.49 -9.64 -8.17
N VAL A 168 -16.77 -9.83 -7.05
CA VAL A 168 -15.41 -10.40 -7.05
C VAL A 168 -15.41 -11.92 -6.86
N PHE A 169 -16.47 -12.52 -6.31
CA PHE A 169 -16.47 -13.92 -5.84
C PHE A 169 -16.90 -15.00 -6.86
N ASN A 170 -17.02 -14.69 -8.16
CA ASN A 170 -17.52 -15.63 -9.18
C ASN A 170 -16.51 -15.97 -10.30
N ALA A 171 -15.44 -16.72 -9.98
CA ALA A 171 -14.62 -17.48 -10.95
C ALA A 171 -13.74 -18.51 -10.23
N GLU A 172 -13.74 -19.78 -10.62
CA GLU A 172 -13.27 -20.88 -9.74
C GLU A 172 -11.75 -21.03 -9.50
N TYR A 173 -10.88 -20.02 -9.75
CA TYR A 173 -9.47 -20.13 -9.27
C TYR A 173 -8.58 -18.88 -9.07
N TYR A 174 -8.70 -17.68 -9.65
CA TYR A 174 -9.71 -17.00 -10.47
C TYR A 174 -9.09 -16.59 -11.82
N LYS A 175 -9.89 -16.48 -12.89
CA LYS A 175 -9.39 -16.14 -14.25
C LYS A 175 -9.92 -14.76 -14.69
N ARG A 176 -9.04 -13.74 -14.67
CA ARG A 176 -9.29 -12.32 -15.04
C ARG A 176 -10.35 -11.63 -14.16
N VAL A 177 -9.90 -10.97 -13.11
CA VAL A 177 -10.71 -9.95 -12.41
C VAL A 177 -10.68 -8.67 -13.26
N LYS A 178 -11.82 -8.26 -13.81
CA LYS A 178 -12.01 -6.91 -14.35
C LYS A 178 -12.92 -6.18 -13.37
N VAL A 179 -12.36 -5.29 -12.56
CA VAL A 179 -13.16 -4.44 -11.69
C VAL A 179 -13.49 -3.17 -12.46
N ASP A 180 -14.68 -3.11 -13.07
CA ASP A 180 -15.26 -1.85 -13.51
C ASP A 180 -15.61 -1.02 -12.26
N VAL A 181 -14.60 -0.33 -11.71
CA VAL A 181 -14.77 0.72 -10.71
C VAL A 181 -14.99 2.03 -11.46
N THR A 182 -16.21 2.23 -11.93
CA THR A 182 -16.67 3.56 -12.35
C THR A 182 -16.76 4.46 -11.13
N PHE A 183 -15.64 5.10 -10.79
CA PHE A 183 -15.71 6.45 -10.26
C PHE A 183 -16.13 7.33 -11.43
N SER A 184 -17.39 7.77 -11.43
CA SER A 184 -17.76 8.94 -12.22
C SER A 184 -16.93 10.10 -11.67
N ASN A 185 -15.99 10.60 -12.48
CA ASN A 185 -15.58 11.98 -12.36
C ASN A 185 -16.86 12.80 -12.52
N SER A 186 -17.29 13.46 -11.46
CA SER A 186 -18.43 14.37 -11.46
C SER A 186 -18.05 15.66 -12.19
N ALA A 187 -17.89 15.56 -13.52
CA ALA A 187 -18.11 16.66 -14.45
C ALA A 187 -19.57 16.62 -14.93
N ASP A 188 -20.12 15.42 -15.17
CA ASP A 188 -21.52 15.21 -15.60
C ASP A 188 -22.56 15.38 -14.47
N LEU A 189 -22.14 15.73 -13.24
CA LEU A 189 -23.02 15.96 -12.09
C LEU A 189 -23.22 17.45 -11.76
N ASP A 190 -22.45 18.35 -12.36
CA ASP A 190 -22.65 19.80 -12.20
C ASP A 190 -23.83 20.30 -13.07
N ASP A 191 -24.02 19.75 -14.27
CA ASP A 191 -25.14 20.10 -15.16
C ASP A 191 -26.51 19.62 -14.63
N ALA A 192 -26.51 18.66 -13.69
CA ALA A 192 -27.71 18.22 -12.97
C ALA A 192 -28.03 19.09 -11.74
N LEU A 193 -27.10 19.93 -11.28
CA LEU A 193 -27.26 20.83 -10.13
C LEU A 193 -27.35 22.32 -10.53
N LEU A 194 -26.98 22.67 -11.77
CA LEU A 194 -27.14 24.02 -12.35
C LEU A 194 -28.35 24.14 -13.30
N GLY A 195 -29.27 23.18 -13.24
CA GLY A 195 -30.55 23.18 -13.95
C GLY A 195 -31.51 24.30 -13.50
N LYS A 196 -31.33 25.48 -14.09
CA LYS A 196 -32.20 26.68 -14.09
C LYS A 196 -33.63 26.51 -13.51
N VAL A 197 -33.92 27.30 -12.47
CA VAL A 197 -35.05 28.25 -12.45
C VAL A 197 -34.54 29.59 -11.92
#